data_AF-A0A382QPL7-F1
#
_entry.id   AF-A0A382QPL7-F1
#
_cell.length_a   1.000
_cell.length_b   1.000
_cell.length_c   1.000
_cell.angle_alpha   90.00
_cell.angle_beta   90.00
_cell.angle_gamma   90.00
#
_symmetry.space_group_name_H-M   'P 1'
#
loop_
_entity.id
_entity.type
_entity.pdbx_description
1 polymer ?
#
loop_
_entity_poly.entity_id
_entity_poly.type
_entity_poly.pdbx_seq_one_letter_code
_entity_poly.pdbx_strand_id
1 'polypeptide(L)'
;AIVRILNKYKNWKSIVVGDEPREKYNYKHNNLEYKGWLSHHKTLELYKDTSISVAPSSWEEPFGRTAMEASSRGCATIISKRGGLVETVADAIYLPKLTEKELYNKIKYLIENKKQRMEIQKKSFKNVMHKLDLNTKKIDNYRDNIINEFSLAFVKKRNLKILHISNFGSRLYNRLYFISIAKKLSNGFIRLGHDVTNLSDRDTIRFNRYITTKSGADYFNKLFYETVLNYNPDLILLGHSDKIQKSVLEKIKNSNKSIKIAQWFEDNLDKSGPDPILNQKRLLQYHPFIDHNFITTHPSVLNFIKNKDNYHYLPIPVDKNIEKLSVYNN
;
A
#
# COMPACT_ATOMS: atom_id res chain seq x y z
N ALA A 1 -28.47 26.93 -0.49
CA ALA A 1 -27.66 27.62 -1.52
C ALA A 1 -28.08 27.30 -2.95
N ILE A 2 -27.90 26.05 -3.45
CA ILE A 2 -28.05 25.74 -4.89
C ILE A 2 -29.46 25.96 -5.43
N VAL A 3 -30.51 25.59 -4.69
CA VAL A 3 -31.91 25.82 -5.10
C VAL A 3 -32.17 27.32 -5.31
N ARG A 4 -31.61 28.20 -4.47
CA ARG A 4 -31.72 29.66 -4.61
C ARG A 4 -30.97 30.17 -5.84
N ILE A 5 -29.84 29.56 -6.19
CA ILE A 5 -29.12 29.88 -7.44
C ILE A 5 -29.98 29.50 -8.65
N LEU A 6 -30.49 28.27 -8.69
CA LEU A 6 -31.28 27.78 -9.83
C LEU A 6 -32.61 28.51 -9.97
N ASN A 7 -33.20 28.96 -8.86
CA ASN A 7 -34.38 29.83 -8.89
C ASN A 7 -34.10 31.18 -9.55
N LYS A 8 -32.91 31.76 -9.35
CA LYS A 8 -32.52 33.06 -9.91
C LYS A 8 -31.97 32.96 -11.34
N TYR A 9 -31.16 31.95 -11.63
CA TYR A 9 -30.46 31.78 -12.90
C TYR A 9 -31.03 30.60 -13.69
N LYS A 10 -32.16 30.82 -14.37
CA LYS A 10 -32.95 29.77 -15.05
C LYS A 10 -32.23 29.06 -16.20
N ASN A 11 -31.19 29.66 -16.77
CA ASN A 11 -30.39 29.05 -17.84
C ASN A 11 -29.26 28.13 -17.31
N TRP A 12 -29.08 28.07 -15.99
CA TRP A 12 -28.09 27.20 -15.36
C TRP A 12 -28.72 25.90 -14.88
N LYS A 13 -27.95 24.81 -15.00
CA LYS A 13 -28.27 23.49 -14.47
C LYS A 13 -27.21 23.10 -13.44
N SER A 14 -27.62 22.31 -12.45
CA SER A 14 -26.74 21.74 -11.45
C SER A 14 -26.83 20.22 -11.52
N ILE A 15 -25.68 19.56 -11.43
CA ILE A 15 -25.58 18.11 -11.45
C ILE A 15 -24.88 17.67 -10.16
N VAL A 16 -25.45 16.69 -9.47
CA VAL A 16 -24.88 16.06 -8.28
C VAL A 16 -24.48 14.64 -8.64
N VAL A 17 -23.22 14.30 -8.38
CA VAL A 17 -22.64 12.97 -8.64
C VAL A 17 -22.17 12.36 -7.34
N GLY A 18 -22.46 11.08 -7.15
CA GLY A 18 -22.16 10.32 -5.95
C GLY A 18 -23.45 9.80 -5.29
N ASP A 19 -23.35 8.61 -4.73
CA ASP A 19 -24.37 8.01 -3.87
C ASP A 19 -23.79 7.89 -2.46
N GLU A 20 -24.37 8.58 -1.50
CA GLU A 20 -24.10 8.37 -0.07
C GLU A 20 -25.37 7.76 0.54
N PRO A 21 -25.35 6.46 0.93
CA PRO A 21 -26.50 5.81 1.55
C PRO A 21 -27.02 6.52 2.81
N ARG A 22 -26.18 7.33 3.46
CA ARG A 22 -26.54 8.14 4.64
C ARG A 22 -27.04 9.54 4.31
N GLU A 23 -27.16 9.90 3.03
CA GLU A 23 -27.64 11.22 2.61
C GLU A 23 -29.07 11.43 3.12
N LYS A 24 -29.29 12.57 3.77
CA LYS A 24 -30.59 12.94 4.38
C LYS A 24 -31.28 14.06 3.61
N TYR A 25 -30.56 14.78 2.76
CA TYR A 25 -31.06 15.94 2.05
C TYR A 25 -31.47 15.59 0.62
N ASN A 26 -32.77 15.71 0.33
CA ASN A 26 -33.32 15.50 -1.01
C ASN A 26 -34.00 16.79 -1.52
N TYR A 27 -33.22 17.63 -2.19
CA TYR A 27 -33.73 18.88 -2.76
C TYR A 27 -34.28 18.63 -4.17
N LYS A 28 -35.40 19.27 -4.52
CA LYS A 28 -36.00 19.15 -5.86
C LYS A 28 -36.01 20.50 -6.58
N HIS A 29 -35.60 20.51 -7.85
CA HIS A 29 -35.71 21.64 -8.76
C HIS A 29 -35.60 21.16 -10.21
N ASN A 30 -36.32 21.75 -11.17
CA ASN A 30 -36.34 21.30 -12.57
C ASN A 30 -34.96 21.33 -13.26
N ASN A 31 -34.07 22.20 -12.77
CA ASN A 31 -32.69 22.33 -13.24
C ASN A 31 -31.64 21.67 -12.31
N LEU A 32 -32.07 20.80 -11.40
CA LEU A 32 -31.19 20.03 -10.52
C LEU A 32 -31.33 18.55 -10.85
N GLU A 33 -30.21 17.92 -11.22
CA GLU A 33 -30.17 16.51 -11.56
C GLU A 33 -29.23 15.75 -10.61
N TYR A 34 -29.71 14.62 -10.08
CA TYR A 34 -28.90 13.66 -9.33
C TYR A 34 -28.55 12.50 -10.26
N LYS A 35 -27.26 12.31 -10.55
CA LYS A 35 -26.76 11.23 -11.42
C LYS A 35 -26.43 9.94 -10.67
N GLY A 36 -26.39 10.00 -9.34
CA GLY A 36 -25.92 8.94 -8.47
C GLY A 36 -24.48 8.53 -8.74
N TRP A 37 -24.14 7.27 -8.51
CA TRP A 37 -22.81 6.72 -8.76
C TRP A 37 -22.49 6.68 -10.26
N LEU A 38 -21.35 7.25 -10.63
CA LEU A 38 -20.79 7.19 -11.98
C LEU A 38 -19.38 6.60 -11.92
N SER A 39 -19.02 5.83 -12.96
CA SER A 39 -17.64 5.38 -13.17
C SER A 39 -16.68 6.58 -13.29
N HIS A 40 -15.43 6.43 -12.86
CA HIS A 40 -14.44 7.50 -12.89
C HIS A 40 -14.34 8.22 -14.25
N HIS A 41 -14.25 7.48 -15.36
CA HIS A 41 -14.22 8.04 -16.70
C HIS A 41 -15.43 8.94 -17.01
N LYS A 42 -16.65 8.49 -16.71
CA LYS A 42 -17.88 9.28 -16.91
C LYS A 42 -17.89 10.55 -16.06
N THR A 43 -17.37 10.50 -14.84
CA THR A 43 -17.21 11.69 -13.98
C THR A 43 -16.23 12.69 -14.59
N LEU A 44 -15.11 12.21 -15.16
CA LEU A 44 -14.15 13.08 -15.85
C LEU A 44 -14.72 13.72 -17.11
N GLU A 45 -15.51 12.99 -17.91
CA GLU A 45 -16.22 13.57 -19.07
C GLU A 45 -17.22 14.64 -18.62
N LEU A 46 -17.97 14.38 -17.54
CA LEU A 46 -18.90 15.37 -17.00
C LEU A 46 -18.20 16.66 -16.57
N TYR A 47 -17.00 16.56 -15.99
CA TYR A 47 -16.22 17.76 -15.64
C TYR A 47 -15.81 18.59 -16.86
N LYS A 48 -15.58 17.97 -18.03
CA LYS A 48 -15.27 18.73 -19.26
C LYS A 48 -16.43 19.61 -19.70
N ASP A 49 -17.66 19.16 -19.46
CA ASP A 49 -18.88 19.89 -19.80
C ASP A 49 -19.32 20.88 -18.69
N THR A 50 -18.62 20.89 -17.55
CA THR A 50 -19.00 21.65 -16.36
C THR A 50 -18.25 22.98 -16.26
N SER A 51 -18.99 24.09 -16.12
CA SER A 51 -18.39 25.43 -15.99
C SER A 51 -17.87 25.73 -14.58
N ILE A 52 -18.56 25.28 -13.54
CA ILE A 52 -18.27 25.58 -12.13
C ILE A 52 -18.38 24.27 -11.37
N SER A 53 -17.31 23.89 -10.65
CA SER A 53 -17.32 22.75 -9.73
C SER A 53 -17.30 23.28 -8.30
N VAL A 54 -17.97 22.58 -7.39
CA VAL A 54 -18.11 23.01 -6.00
C VAL A 54 -17.81 21.83 -5.09
N ALA A 55 -16.76 21.95 -4.26
CA ALA A 55 -16.36 20.97 -3.26
C ALA A 55 -16.33 21.64 -1.86
N PRO A 56 -17.50 21.85 -1.24
CA PRO A 56 -17.63 22.63 -0.01
C PRO A 56 -17.45 21.73 1.23
N SER A 57 -16.32 21.01 1.32
CA SER A 57 -16.08 20.03 2.39
C SER A 57 -16.04 20.69 3.77
N SER A 58 -16.71 20.08 4.75
CA SER A 58 -16.60 20.44 6.18
C SER A 58 -15.48 19.68 6.88
N TRP A 59 -14.95 18.62 6.28
CA TRP A 59 -13.87 17.79 6.80
C TRP A 59 -12.50 18.36 6.42
N GLU A 60 -11.46 18.07 7.22
CA GLU A 60 -10.06 18.29 6.84
C GLU A 60 -9.67 17.25 5.77
N GLU A 61 -10.00 17.59 4.53
CA GLU A 61 -9.82 16.72 3.37
C GLU A 61 -8.37 16.24 3.25
N PRO A 62 -8.07 14.92 3.22
CA PRO A 62 -6.68 14.45 3.22
C PRO A 62 -5.92 14.85 1.95
N PHE A 63 -6.54 14.70 0.77
CA PHE A 63 -5.90 15.02 -0.50
C PHE A 63 -6.76 15.95 -1.37
N GLY A 64 -8.08 15.76 -1.48
CA GLY A 64 -8.92 16.65 -2.29
C GLY A 64 -8.99 16.26 -3.77
N ARG A 65 -8.91 14.95 -4.05
CA ARG A 65 -8.91 14.36 -5.40
C ARG A 65 -10.03 14.89 -6.29
N THR A 66 -11.26 14.97 -5.80
CA THR A 66 -12.43 15.47 -6.56
C THR A 66 -12.25 16.89 -7.07
N ALA A 67 -11.72 17.79 -6.23
CA ALA A 67 -11.50 19.18 -6.61
C ALA A 67 -10.32 19.33 -7.59
N MET A 68 -9.26 18.55 -7.37
CA MET A 68 -8.12 18.45 -8.29
C MET A 68 -8.56 17.95 -9.68
N GLU A 69 -9.38 16.91 -9.74
CA GLU A 69 -9.92 16.36 -10.98
C GLU A 69 -10.78 17.38 -11.72
N ALA A 70 -11.70 18.05 -11.03
CA ALA A 70 -12.52 19.10 -11.64
C ALA A 70 -11.68 20.26 -12.19
N SER A 71 -10.72 20.75 -11.40
CA SER A 71 -9.78 21.79 -11.81
C SER A 71 -8.99 21.39 -13.05
N SER A 72 -8.50 20.15 -13.08
CA SER A 72 -7.72 19.60 -14.19
C SER A 72 -8.49 19.47 -15.52
N ARG A 73 -9.82 19.61 -15.48
CA ARG A 73 -10.73 19.59 -16.65
C ARG A 73 -11.23 20.98 -17.00
N GLY A 74 -10.70 22.02 -16.35
CA GLY A 74 -11.02 23.42 -16.63
C GLY A 74 -12.31 23.90 -15.97
N CYS A 75 -12.78 23.26 -14.90
CA CYS A 75 -13.84 23.82 -14.07
C CYS A 75 -13.33 25.06 -13.31
N ALA A 76 -14.18 26.09 -13.14
CA ALA A 76 -13.93 27.09 -12.11
C ALA A 76 -14.30 26.48 -10.76
N THR A 77 -13.30 26.02 -10.02
CA THR A 77 -13.50 25.19 -8.82
C THR A 77 -13.64 26.06 -7.57
N ILE A 78 -14.75 25.91 -6.85
CA ILE A 78 -14.99 26.50 -5.53
C ILE A 78 -14.69 25.44 -4.48
N ILE A 79 -13.79 25.72 -3.55
CA ILE A 79 -13.36 24.77 -2.50
C ILE A 79 -13.38 25.40 -1.11
N SER A 80 -13.61 24.59 -0.09
CA SER A 80 -13.31 24.99 1.29
C SER A 80 -11.82 25.26 1.48
N LYS A 81 -11.46 26.35 2.18
CA LYS A 81 -10.05 26.69 2.46
C LYS A 81 -9.50 25.87 3.64
N ARG A 82 -9.42 24.54 3.49
CA ARG A 82 -8.96 23.59 4.54
C ARG A 82 -8.34 22.32 3.95
N GLY A 83 -7.51 21.63 4.74
CA GLY A 83 -6.82 20.39 4.37
C GLY A 83 -6.11 20.42 3.01
N GLY A 84 -6.01 19.24 2.41
CA GLY A 84 -5.40 19.00 1.10
C GLY A 84 -6.11 19.66 -0.08
N LEU A 85 -7.33 20.21 0.09
CA LEU A 85 -7.98 20.98 -0.98
C LEU A 85 -7.16 22.20 -1.40
N VAL A 86 -6.54 22.88 -0.43
CA VAL A 86 -5.70 24.06 -0.68
C VAL A 86 -4.35 23.65 -1.28
N GLU A 87 -3.91 22.42 -1.01
CA GLU A 87 -2.63 21.88 -1.48
C GLU A 87 -2.72 21.29 -2.90
N THR A 88 -3.90 20.90 -3.35
CA THR A 88 -4.08 20.19 -4.64
C THR A 88 -4.70 21.03 -5.75
N VAL A 89 -5.26 22.20 -5.44
CA VAL A 89 -5.87 23.09 -6.44
C VAL A 89 -5.24 24.48 -6.37
N ALA A 90 -4.32 24.77 -7.28
CA ALA A 90 -3.62 26.05 -7.33
C ALA A 90 -4.55 27.26 -7.57
N ASP A 91 -5.45 27.14 -8.54
CA ASP A 91 -6.35 28.21 -8.96
C ASP A 91 -7.79 27.87 -8.63
N ALA A 92 -8.20 28.17 -7.39
CA ALA A 92 -9.55 27.96 -6.89
C ALA A 92 -10.17 29.23 -6.32
N ILE A 93 -11.51 29.25 -6.26
CA ILE A 93 -12.25 30.18 -5.42
C ILE A 93 -12.40 29.56 -4.04
N TYR A 94 -11.71 30.16 -3.07
CA TYR A 94 -11.78 29.70 -1.69
C TYR A 94 -13.08 30.14 -1.00
N LEU A 95 -13.62 29.24 -0.19
CA LEU A 95 -14.62 29.48 0.84
C LEU A 95 -13.93 29.51 2.21
N PRO A 96 -13.48 30.69 2.69
CA PRO A 96 -13.01 30.88 4.06
C PRO A 96 -13.98 30.39 5.13
N LYS A 97 -15.28 30.70 5.00
CA LYS A 97 -16.31 30.19 5.91
C LYS A 97 -17.31 29.34 5.16
N LEU A 98 -17.53 28.13 5.66
CA LEU A 98 -18.51 27.21 5.09
C LEU A 98 -19.92 27.60 5.53
N THR A 99 -20.48 28.64 4.89
CA THR A 99 -21.84 29.11 5.15
C THR A 99 -22.66 29.12 3.86
N GLU A 100 -23.98 28.96 3.99
CA GLU A 100 -24.89 28.99 2.85
C GLU A 100 -24.78 30.31 2.06
N LYS A 101 -24.68 31.44 2.78
CA LYS A 101 -24.57 32.79 2.21
C LYS A 101 -23.28 32.93 1.40
N GLU A 102 -22.17 32.45 1.94
CA GLU A 102 -20.87 32.54 1.27
C GLU A 102 -20.83 31.66 0.02
N LEU A 103 -21.33 30.43 0.13
CA LEU A 103 -21.44 29.51 -1.00
C LEU A 103 -22.31 30.10 -2.13
N TYR A 104 -23.48 30.63 -1.78
CA TYR A 104 -24.36 31.32 -2.72
C TYR A 104 -23.64 32.48 -3.41
N ASN A 105 -22.95 33.32 -2.65
CA ASN A 105 -22.26 34.49 -3.19
C ASN A 105 -21.11 34.12 -4.14
N LYS A 106 -20.32 33.08 -3.82
CA LYS A 106 -19.24 32.62 -4.71
C LYS A 106 -19.77 32.01 -6.01
N ILE A 107 -20.83 31.20 -5.95
CA ILE A 107 -21.48 30.65 -7.15
C ILE A 107 -22.06 31.78 -7.99
N LYS A 108 -22.82 32.70 -7.37
CA LYS A 108 -23.38 33.90 -8.02
C LYS A 108 -22.30 34.72 -8.72
N TYR A 109 -21.19 35.00 -8.02
CA TYR A 109 -20.07 35.75 -8.57
C TYR A 109 -19.55 35.12 -9.86
N LEU A 110 -19.28 33.81 -9.85
CA LEU A 110 -18.80 33.12 -11.05
C LEU A 110 -19.84 33.08 -12.17
N ILE A 111 -21.14 32.98 -11.87
CA ILE A 111 -22.20 33.01 -12.88
C ILE A 111 -22.25 34.38 -13.58
N GLU A 112 -22.27 35.46 -12.81
CA GLU A 112 -22.41 36.84 -13.32
C GLU A 112 -21.14 37.36 -14.00
N ASN A 113 -19.96 36.90 -13.57
CA ASN A 113 -18.66 37.39 -14.07
C ASN A 113 -18.03 36.39 -15.04
N LYS A 114 -18.57 36.30 -16.26
CA LYS A 114 -18.12 35.33 -17.28
C LYS A 114 -16.61 35.44 -17.59
N LYS A 115 -16.07 36.65 -17.70
CA LYS A 115 -14.63 36.86 -18.00
C LYS A 115 -13.75 36.27 -16.91
N GLN A 116 -14.05 36.58 -15.66
CA GLN A 116 -13.33 36.10 -14.48
C GLN A 116 -13.46 34.59 -14.33
N ARG A 117 -14.67 34.03 -14.56
CA ARG A 117 -14.88 32.59 -14.60
C ARG A 117 -13.96 31.94 -15.64
N MET A 118 -13.94 32.43 -16.87
CA MET A 118 -13.08 31.90 -17.93
C MET A 118 -11.58 32.03 -17.63
N GLU A 119 -11.16 33.12 -16.97
CA GLU A 119 -9.77 33.29 -16.53
C GLU A 119 -9.37 32.23 -15.51
N ILE A 120 -10.23 31.94 -14.53
CA ILE A 120 -9.99 30.87 -13.54
C ILE A 120 -9.94 29.52 -14.26
N GLN A 121 -10.91 29.21 -15.11
CA GLN A 121 -10.93 27.94 -15.88
C GLN A 121 -9.64 27.71 -16.67
N LYS A 122 -9.13 28.75 -17.36
CA LYS A 122 -7.86 28.69 -18.09
C LYS A 122 -6.67 28.43 -17.16
N LYS A 123 -6.62 29.11 -16.01
CA LYS A 123 -5.54 28.93 -15.03
C LYS A 123 -5.60 27.54 -14.39
N SER A 124 -6.78 27.09 -13.94
CA SER A 124 -7.02 25.75 -13.40
C SER A 124 -6.54 24.65 -14.36
N PHE A 125 -6.84 24.77 -15.66
CA PHE A 125 -6.39 23.82 -16.67
C PHE A 125 -4.88 23.90 -16.97
N LYS A 126 -4.27 25.09 -16.88
CA LYS A 126 -2.83 25.27 -17.10
C LYS A 126 -1.98 24.77 -15.92
N ASN A 127 -2.43 25.08 -14.71
CA ASN A 127 -1.68 24.91 -13.46
C ASN A 127 -2.12 23.64 -12.70
N VAL A 128 -2.33 22.55 -13.42
CA VAL A 128 -2.67 21.26 -12.80
C VAL A 128 -1.51 20.77 -11.95
N MET A 129 -1.75 20.61 -10.65
CA MET A 129 -0.82 20.05 -9.68
C MET A 129 -0.82 18.52 -9.73
N HIS A 130 0.19 17.89 -9.14
CA HIS A 130 0.31 16.43 -8.99
C HIS A 130 0.11 15.63 -10.30
N LYS A 131 0.57 16.16 -11.44
CA LYS A 131 0.51 15.43 -12.71
C LYS A 131 1.18 14.07 -12.58
N LEU A 132 0.44 13.01 -12.92
CA LEU A 132 0.85 11.63 -12.69
C LEU A 132 2.15 11.29 -13.41
N ASP A 133 2.32 11.73 -14.66
CA ASP A 133 3.52 11.52 -15.45
C ASP A 133 4.79 12.10 -14.80
N LEU A 134 4.70 13.30 -14.22
CA LEU A 134 5.81 13.94 -13.50
C LEU A 134 6.11 13.24 -12.18
N ASN A 135 5.08 12.86 -11.42
CA ASN A 135 5.25 12.20 -10.13
C ASN A 135 5.80 10.78 -10.29
N THR A 136 5.30 10.01 -11.26
CA THR A 136 5.79 8.66 -11.57
C THR A 136 7.27 8.71 -11.97
N LYS A 137 7.69 9.65 -12.84
CA LYS A 137 9.10 9.82 -13.19
C LYS A 137 9.99 10.12 -11.98
N LYS A 138 9.52 10.93 -11.02
CA LYS A 138 10.27 11.18 -9.77
C LYS A 138 10.44 9.90 -8.96
N ILE A 139 9.38 9.12 -8.82
CA ILE A 139 9.41 7.84 -8.10
C ILE A 139 10.34 6.83 -8.81
N ASP A 140 10.26 6.74 -10.13
CA ASP A 140 11.15 5.90 -10.93
C ASP A 140 12.61 6.32 -10.75
N ASN A 141 12.91 7.62 -10.79
CA ASN A 141 14.27 8.12 -10.53
C ASN A 141 14.78 7.75 -9.12
N TYR A 142 13.94 7.86 -8.09
CA TYR A 142 14.32 7.42 -6.74
C TYR A 142 14.59 5.91 -6.70
N ARG A 143 13.74 5.12 -7.34
CA ARG A 143 13.92 3.67 -7.44
C ARG A 143 15.22 3.33 -8.15
N ASP A 144 15.50 3.97 -9.28
CA ASP A 144 16.67 3.70 -10.09
C ASP A 144 17.95 4.10 -9.36
N ASN A 145 17.96 5.22 -8.63
CA ASN A 145 19.09 5.60 -7.77
C ASN A 145 19.37 4.54 -6.70
N ILE A 146 18.32 4.05 -6.01
CA ILE A 146 18.47 3.00 -4.99
C ILE A 146 18.97 1.71 -5.64
N ILE A 147 18.40 1.27 -6.77
CA ILE A 147 18.79 0.01 -7.42
C ILE A 147 20.21 0.07 -7.98
N ASN A 148 20.59 1.19 -8.60
CA ASN A 148 21.89 1.34 -9.25
C ASN A 148 23.04 1.30 -8.23
N GLU A 149 22.85 1.84 -7.02
CA GLU A 149 23.81 1.71 -5.91
C GLU A 149 24.10 0.24 -5.56
N PHE A 150 23.10 -0.65 -5.61
CA PHE A 150 23.28 -2.08 -5.34
C PHE A 150 23.87 -2.87 -6.52
N SER A 151 23.67 -2.39 -7.76
CA SER A 151 24.04 -3.11 -8.99
C SER A 151 25.55 -3.12 -9.32
N LEU A 152 26.33 -2.26 -8.67
CA LEU A 152 27.79 -2.14 -8.90
C LEU A 152 28.62 -3.26 -8.26
N ALA A 153 28.03 -4.06 -7.36
CA ALA A 153 28.67 -5.29 -6.95
C ALA A 153 28.50 -6.32 -8.07
N PHE A 154 29.54 -6.52 -8.88
CA PHE A 154 29.73 -7.72 -9.70
C PHE A 154 29.82 -8.95 -8.77
N VAL A 155 28.71 -9.31 -8.13
CA VAL A 155 28.56 -10.58 -7.45
C VAL A 155 28.51 -11.60 -8.57
N LYS A 156 29.58 -12.40 -8.73
CA LYS A 156 29.54 -13.61 -9.55
C LYS A 156 28.23 -14.32 -9.24
N LYS A 157 27.34 -14.38 -10.22
CA LYS A 157 25.98 -14.91 -10.08
C LYS A 157 26.09 -16.40 -9.74
N ARG A 158 26.19 -16.73 -8.45
CA ARG A 158 26.19 -18.09 -7.95
C ARG A 158 24.75 -18.50 -7.71
N ASN A 159 24.38 -19.64 -8.27
CA ASN A 159 23.10 -20.26 -7.96
C ASN A 159 23.18 -20.84 -6.54
N LEU A 160 22.59 -20.13 -5.58
CA LEU A 160 22.46 -20.61 -4.20
C LEU A 160 21.38 -21.69 -4.09
N LYS A 161 21.59 -22.63 -3.17
CA LYS A 161 20.57 -23.53 -2.63
C LYS A 161 19.91 -22.88 -1.41
N ILE A 162 18.61 -22.64 -1.48
CA ILE A 162 17.85 -21.91 -0.47
C ILE A 162 16.79 -22.82 0.13
N LEU A 163 16.90 -23.11 1.42
CA LEU A 163 15.84 -23.76 2.18
C LEU A 163 14.96 -22.68 2.84
N HIS A 164 13.74 -22.51 2.34
CA HIS A 164 12.80 -21.51 2.86
C HIS A 164 11.73 -22.15 3.76
N ILE A 165 11.71 -21.76 5.02
CA ILE A 165 10.83 -22.30 6.05
C ILE A 165 9.81 -21.24 6.48
N SER A 166 8.53 -21.47 6.19
CA SER A 166 7.45 -20.55 6.54
C SER A 166 6.06 -21.20 6.42
N ASN A 167 5.00 -20.44 6.63
CA ASN A 167 3.64 -20.88 6.36
C ASN A 167 3.30 -20.73 4.86
N PHE A 168 3.29 -21.84 4.11
CA PHE A 168 2.90 -21.86 2.69
C PHE A 168 1.38 -22.08 2.49
N GLY A 169 0.65 -22.39 3.56
CA GLY A 169 -0.81 -22.30 3.61
C GLY A 169 -1.57 -23.44 2.92
N SER A 170 -0.91 -24.57 2.63
CA SER A 170 -1.57 -25.74 2.02
C SER A 170 -2.65 -26.32 2.93
N ARG A 171 -2.50 -26.26 4.27
CA ARG A 171 -3.53 -26.68 5.24
C ARG A 171 -4.82 -25.87 5.17
N LEU A 172 -4.78 -24.69 4.55
CA LEU A 172 -5.91 -23.80 4.37
C LEU A 172 -6.42 -23.85 2.91
N TYR A 173 -6.17 -24.95 2.19
CA TYR A 173 -6.53 -25.10 0.78
C TYR A 173 -5.98 -23.94 -0.07
N ASN A 174 -4.78 -23.45 0.28
CA ASN A 174 -4.14 -22.30 -0.36
C ASN A 174 -4.98 -21.00 -0.33
N ARG A 175 -5.94 -20.84 0.60
CA ARG A 175 -6.78 -19.63 0.71
C ARG A 175 -5.98 -18.32 0.78
N LEU A 176 -4.78 -18.36 1.36
CA LEU A 176 -3.92 -17.18 1.54
C LEU A 176 -2.92 -16.99 0.38
N TYR A 177 -3.11 -17.67 -0.75
CA TYR A 177 -2.19 -17.71 -1.88
C TYR A 177 -1.75 -16.31 -2.34
N PHE A 178 -2.69 -15.40 -2.58
CA PHE A 178 -2.40 -14.08 -3.14
C PHE A 178 -1.67 -13.14 -2.16
N ILE A 179 -1.80 -13.36 -0.86
CA ILE A 179 -1.20 -12.51 0.18
C ILE A 179 0.05 -13.12 0.81
N SER A 180 0.47 -14.31 0.38
CA SER A 180 1.60 -15.02 0.98
C SER A 180 2.95 -14.37 0.61
N ILE A 181 3.59 -13.71 1.58
CA ILE A 181 4.96 -13.22 1.45
C ILE A 181 5.93 -14.38 1.17
N ALA A 182 5.77 -15.50 1.88
CA ALA A 182 6.59 -16.70 1.70
C ALA A 182 6.64 -17.16 0.24
N LYS A 183 5.48 -17.27 -0.40
CA LYS A 183 5.36 -17.71 -1.80
C LYS A 183 6.00 -16.70 -2.76
N LYS A 184 5.76 -15.41 -2.56
CA LYS A 184 6.31 -14.33 -3.40
C LYS A 184 7.84 -14.30 -3.36
N LEU A 185 8.43 -14.45 -2.17
CA LEU A 185 9.88 -14.55 -2.00
C LEU A 185 10.45 -15.78 -2.70
N SER A 186 9.86 -16.97 -2.49
CA SER A 186 10.32 -18.20 -3.18
C SER A 186 10.26 -18.08 -4.70
N ASN A 187 9.16 -17.53 -5.24
CA ASN A 187 9.06 -17.27 -6.67
C ASN A 187 10.14 -16.29 -7.17
N GLY A 188 10.44 -15.25 -6.39
CA GLY A 188 11.51 -14.30 -6.67
C GLY A 188 12.87 -14.98 -6.75
N PHE A 189 13.23 -15.80 -5.76
CA PHE A 189 14.49 -16.54 -5.76
C PHE A 189 14.62 -17.51 -6.94
N ILE A 190 13.56 -18.26 -7.27
CA ILE A 190 13.54 -19.16 -8.42
C ILE A 190 13.76 -18.36 -9.73
N ARG A 191 13.08 -17.22 -9.89
CA ARG A 191 13.27 -16.35 -11.06
C ARG A 191 14.68 -15.79 -11.19
N LEU A 192 15.40 -15.62 -10.08
CA LEU A 192 16.79 -15.17 -10.07
C LEU A 192 17.79 -16.30 -10.41
N GLY A 193 17.33 -17.54 -10.53
CA GLY A 193 18.14 -18.72 -10.88
C GLY A 193 18.62 -19.54 -9.69
N HIS A 194 18.08 -19.30 -8.49
CA HIS A 194 18.40 -20.07 -7.30
C HIS A 194 17.63 -21.40 -7.25
N ASP A 195 18.24 -22.42 -6.65
CA ASP A 195 17.57 -23.66 -6.27
C ASP A 195 16.84 -23.39 -4.94
N VAL A 196 15.54 -23.69 -4.87
CA VAL A 196 14.70 -23.35 -3.71
C VAL A 196 13.87 -24.54 -3.28
N THR A 197 14.10 -25.00 -2.06
CA THR A 197 13.24 -25.98 -1.39
C THR A 197 12.40 -25.27 -0.31
N ASN A 198 11.08 -25.46 -0.36
CA ASN A 198 10.16 -24.86 0.61
C ASN A 198 9.73 -25.92 1.63
N LEU A 199 9.78 -25.58 2.92
CA LEU A 199 9.28 -26.41 4.01
C LEU A 199 8.23 -25.64 4.80
N SER A 200 7.01 -26.18 4.90
CA SER A 200 5.96 -25.49 5.65
C SER A 200 5.79 -25.97 7.07
N ASP A 201 6.19 -25.13 8.03
CA ASP A 201 6.12 -25.45 9.45
C ASP A 201 4.69 -25.71 9.94
N ARG A 202 3.75 -24.79 9.67
CA ARG A 202 2.36 -24.90 10.15
C ARG A 202 1.63 -26.06 9.50
N ASP A 203 1.89 -26.32 8.22
CA ASP A 203 1.26 -27.43 7.49
C ASP A 203 1.83 -28.76 7.98
N THR A 204 3.15 -28.91 8.08
CA THR A 204 3.81 -30.10 8.62
C THR A 204 3.32 -30.41 10.03
N ILE A 205 3.31 -29.42 10.94
CA ILE A 205 2.85 -29.62 12.32
C ILE A 205 1.38 -29.99 12.37
N ARG A 206 0.53 -29.43 11.48
CA ARG A 206 -0.91 -29.70 11.47
C ARG A 206 -1.23 -31.10 10.94
N PHE A 207 -0.57 -31.54 9.87
CA PHE A 207 -0.83 -32.84 9.25
C PHE A 207 -0.21 -34.01 10.02
N ASN A 208 0.79 -33.76 10.85
CA ASN A 208 1.49 -34.79 11.64
C ASN A 208 1.14 -34.71 13.14
N ARG A 209 -0.12 -34.38 13.47
CA ARG A 209 -0.61 -34.44 14.85
C ARG A 209 -0.97 -35.88 15.19
N TYR A 210 -0.15 -36.54 16.02
CA TYR A 210 -0.42 -37.88 16.54
C TYR A 210 -1.05 -37.85 17.95
N ILE A 211 -1.66 -38.96 18.35
CA ILE A 211 -2.19 -39.24 19.71
C ILE A 211 -1.07 -39.75 20.66
N THR A 212 0.13 -40.02 20.14
CA THR A 212 1.28 -40.57 20.88
C THR A 212 2.24 -39.50 21.43
N THR A 213 3.25 -39.92 22.20
CA THR A 213 4.24 -39.06 22.91
C THR A 213 5.06 -38.10 22.04
N LYS A 214 5.16 -38.30 20.71
CA LYS A 214 5.85 -37.36 19.79
C LYS A 214 4.85 -36.41 19.14
N SER A 215 5.07 -35.12 19.33
CA SER A 215 4.22 -34.05 18.79
C SER A 215 4.54 -33.77 17.31
N GLY A 216 3.60 -33.13 16.60
CA GLY A 216 3.86 -32.65 15.23
C GLY A 216 5.02 -31.64 15.16
N ALA A 217 5.35 -30.97 16.27
CA ALA A 217 6.53 -30.12 16.37
C ALA A 217 7.84 -30.93 16.37
N ASP A 218 7.86 -32.10 17.00
CA ASP A 218 9.04 -32.99 17.00
C ASP A 218 9.28 -33.55 15.60
N TYR A 219 8.20 -33.94 14.90
CA TYR A 219 8.30 -34.36 13.51
C TYR A 219 8.82 -33.23 12.61
N PHE A 220 8.29 -32.01 12.76
CA PHE A 220 8.77 -30.84 12.00
C PHE A 220 10.26 -30.56 12.23
N ASN A 221 10.72 -30.61 13.49
CA ASN A 221 12.12 -30.37 13.82
C ASN A 221 13.06 -31.47 13.28
N LYS A 222 12.62 -32.74 13.31
CA LYS A 222 13.33 -33.83 12.64
C LYS A 222 13.38 -33.61 11.13
N LEU A 223 12.25 -33.33 10.51
CA LEU A 223 12.15 -33.08 9.06
C LEU A 223 13.04 -31.91 8.64
N PHE A 224 13.04 -30.81 9.40
CA PHE A 224 13.92 -29.67 9.15
C PHE A 224 15.39 -30.07 9.18
N TYR A 225 15.84 -30.74 10.24
CA TYR A 225 17.23 -31.17 10.39
C TYR A 225 17.67 -32.11 9.26
N GLU A 226 16.89 -33.15 8.97
CA GLU A 226 17.18 -34.11 7.90
C GLU A 226 17.17 -33.43 6.52
N THR A 227 16.26 -32.47 6.30
CA THR A 227 16.24 -31.70 5.04
C THR A 227 17.53 -30.91 4.87
N VAL A 228 18.05 -30.28 5.93
CA VAL A 228 19.32 -29.54 5.86
C VAL A 228 20.48 -30.46 5.51
N LEU A 229 20.57 -31.66 6.12
CA LEU A 229 21.63 -32.61 5.82
C LEU A 229 21.59 -33.11 4.36
N ASN A 230 20.39 -33.43 3.86
CA ASN A 230 20.22 -33.98 2.52
C ASN A 230 20.33 -32.91 1.42
N TYR A 231 19.71 -31.75 1.63
CA TYR A 231 19.69 -30.67 0.63
C TYR A 231 21.00 -29.87 0.59
N ASN A 232 21.69 -29.77 1.74
CA ASN A 232 22.91 -29.00 1.94
C ASN A 232 22.78 -27.54 1.45
N PRO A 233 21.89 -26.73 2.06
CA PRO A 233 21.62 -25.36 1.62
C PRO A 233 22.78 -24.41 1.87
N ASP A 234 22.94 -23.41 0.98
CA ASP A 234 23.81 -22.25 1.23
C ASP A 234 23.12 -21.26 2.20
N LEU A 235 21.80 -21.14 2.09
CA LEU A 235 20.96 -20.22 2.85
C LEU A 235 19.73 -20.94 3.42
N ILE A 236 19.47 -20.75 4.71
CA ILE A 236 18.19 -21.06 5.35
C ILE A 236 17.46 -19.73 5.58
N LEU A 237 16.26 -19.59 5.03
CA LEU A 237 15.41 -18.41 5.22
C LEU A 237 14.22 -18.78 6.10
N LEU A 238 14.03 -18.09 7.22
CA LEU A 238 12.93 -18.31 8.15
C LEU A 238 11.87 -17.21 8.01
N GLY A 239 10.59 -17.57 7.98
CA GLY A 239 9.48 -16.62 7.96
C GLY A 239 8.39 -17.00 8.95
N HIS A 240 8.27 -16.25 10.06
CA HIS A 240 7.27 -16.50 11.12
C HIS A 240 7.20 -17.95 11.64
N SER A 241 8.35 -18.64 11.70
CA SER A 241 8.42 -20.03 12.17
C SER A 241 8.85 -20.14 13.63
N ASP A 242 7.88 -20.07 14.54
CA ASP A 242 8.12 -19.96 15.98
C ASP A 242 8.32 -21.32 16.69
N LYS A 243 8.23 -22.43 15.95
CA LYS A 243 8.23 -23.82 16.48
C LYS A 243 9.54 -24.59 16.22
N ILE A 244 10.57 -23.90 15.73
CA ILE A 244 11.92 -24.48 15.59
C ILE A 244 12.58 -24.57 16.99
N GLN A 245 13.12 -25.72 17.33
CA GLN A 245 13.90 -25.95 18.54
C GLN A 245 15.31 -25.35 18.36
N LYS A 246 15.79 -24.60 19.37
CA LYS A 246 17.13 -23.98 19.33
C LYS A 246 18.25 -25.02 19.18
N SER A 247 18.08 -26.19 19.78
CA SER A 247 19.03 -27.32 19.65
C SER A 247 19.19 -27.81 18.21
N VAL A 248 18.17 -27.69 17.37
CA VAL A 248 18.28 -28.04 15.93
C VAL A 248 19.12 -27.00 15.18
N LEU A 249 18.91 -25.71 15.45
CA LEU A 249 19.72 -24.64 14.84
C LEU A 249 21.20 -24.75 15.26
N GLU A 250 21.45 -25.07 16.52
CA GLU A 250 22.79 -25.33 17.05
C GLU A 250 23.45 -26.51 16.34
N LYS A 251 22.75 -27.64 16.20
CA LYS A 251 23.24 -28.81 15.43
C LYS A 251 23.58 -28.45 13.98
N ILE A 252 22.74 -27.65 13.32
CA ILE A 252 22.95 -27.20 11.94
C ILE A 252 24.21 -26.32 11.84
N LYS A 253 24.37 -25.33 12.72
CA LYS A 253 25.56 -24.46 12.71
C LYS A 253 26.83 -25.24 13.04
N ASN A 254 26.76 -26.26 13.89
CA ASN A 254 27.88 -27.13 14.21
C ASN A 254 28.25 -28.08 13.07
N SER A 255 27.26 -28.60 12.32
CA SER A 255 27.53 -29.48 11.17
C SER A 255 28.10 -28.71 9.98
N ASN A 256 27.64 -27.48 9.73
CA ASN A 256 28.19 -26.63 8.69
C ASN A 256 28.12 -25.14 9.07
N LYS A 257 29.28 -24.57 9.42
CA LYS A 257 29.42 -23.15 9.78
C LYS A 257 29.26 -22.19 8.60
N SER A 258 29.35 -22.68 7.35
CA SER A 258 29.20 -21.83 6.16
C SER A 258 27.74 -21.50 5.87
N ILE A 259 26.78 -22.24 6.42
CA ILE A 259 25.34 -22.00 6.19
C ILE A 259 24.95 -20.66 6.80
N LYS A 260 24.38 -19.80 5.95
CA LYS A 260 23.77 -18.54 6.39
C LYS A 260 22.33 -18.78 6.77
N ILE A 261 21.91 -18.18 7.89
CA ILE A 261 20.53 -18.23 8.36
C ILE A 261 20.02 -16.80 8.40
N ALA A 262 19.02 -16.50 7.59
CA ALA A 262 18.34 -15.22 7.61
C ALA A 262 16.87 -15.42 8.00
N GLN A 263 16.21 -14.34 8.41
CA GLN A 263 14.77 -14.38 8.64
C GLN A 263 14.09 -13.13 8.10
N TRP A 264 12.80 -13.26 7.77
CA TRP A 264 11.93 -12.13 7.50
C TRP A 264 10.75 -12.08 8.48
N PHE A 265 10.28 -10.86 8.76
CA PHE A 265 9.20 -10.60 9.73
C PHE A 265 8.29 -9.48 9.25
N GLU A 266 7.00 -9.79 9.06
CA GLU A 266 6.03 -8.90 8.42
C GLU A 266 5.18 -8.10 9.39
N ASP A 267 5.02 -8.59 10.63
CA ASP A 267 4.21 -7.94 11.65
C ASP A 267 4.88 -6.66 12.19
N ASN A 268 4.08 -5.68 12.60
CA ASN A 268 4.58 -4.42 13.17
C ASN A 268 5.35 -4.67 14.48
N LEU A 269 6.54 -4.07 14.58
CA LEU A 269 7.46 -4.18 15.71
C LEU A 269 7.52 -2.91 16.58
N ASP A 270 6.98 -1.80 16.09
CA ASP A 270 6.89 -0.53 16.82
C ASP A 270 5.74 -0.55 17.85
N LYS A 271 5.87 0.26 18.90
CA LYS A 271 4.86 0.35 19.97
C LYS A 271 3.48 0.81 19.49
N SER A 272 3.39 1.45 18.32
CA SER A 272 2.13 1.83 17.69
C SER A 272 1.36 0.66 17.05
N GLY A 273 2.01 -0.50 16.86
CA GLY A 273 1.41 -1.67 16.24
C GLY A 273 0.59 -2.55 17.19
N PRO A 274 -0.11 -3.55 16.63
CA PRO A 274 -0.75 -4.60 17.43
C PRO A 274 0.30 -5.53 18.07
N ASP A 275 0.10 -5.88 19.34
CA ASP A 275 0.91 -6.85 20.10
C ASP A 275 2.45 -6.70 19.98
N PRO A 276 3.03 -5.49 20.11
CA PRO A 276 4.42 -5.24 19.79
C PRO A 276 5.38 -6.05 20.65
N ILE A 277 5.07 -6.26 21.94
CA ILE A 277 5.92 -7.04 22.86
C ILE A 277 6.04 -8.49 22.39
N LEU A 278 4.93 -9.10 21.95
CA LEU A 278 4.93 -10.48 21.46
C LEU A 278 5.72 -10.59 20.15
N ASN A 279 5.51 -9.64 19.23
CA ASN A 279 6.20 -9.62 17.95
C ASN A 279 7.71 -9.43 18.12
N GLN A 280 8.13 -8.52 19.00
CA GLN A 280 9.54 -8.33 19.36
C GLN A 280 10.16 -9.60 19.95
N LYS A 281 9.43 -10.29 20.84
CA LYS A 281 9.88 -11.55 21.41
C LYS A 281 10.05 -12.65 20.36
N ARG A 282 9.11 -12.76 19.40
CA ARG A 282 9.16 -13.72 18.28
C ARG A 282 10.35 -13.43 17.36
N LEU A 283 10.57 -12.17 16.99
CA LEU A 283 11.72 -11.75 16.18
C LEU A 283 13.05 -12.14 16.84
N LEU A 284 13.19 -11.90 18.15
CA LEU A 284 14.43 -12.14 18.89
C LEU A 284 14.62 -13.61 19.32
N GLN A 285 13.63 -14.48 19.10
CA GLN A 285 13.62 -15.86 19.60
C GLN A 285 14.88 -16.65 19.20
N TYR A 286 15.41 -16.39 18.00
CA TYR A 286 16.56 -17.09 17.42
C TYR A 286 17.80 -16.22 17.25
N HIS A 287 17.85 -15.04 17.87
CA HIS A 287 18.87 -14.00 17.64
C HIS A 287 20.33 -14.52 17.54
N PRO A 288 20.82 -15.44 18.39
CA PRO A 288 22.20 -15.95 18.29
C PRO A 288 22.53 -16.72 17.00
N PHE A 289 21.51 -17.19 16.27
CA PHE A 289 21.68 -18.03 15.08
C PHE A 289 21.44 -17.27 13.77
N ILE A 290 20.85 -16.06 13.83
CA ILE A 290 20.44 -15.29 12.67
C ILE A 290 21.56 -14.36 12.21
N ASP A 291 22.04 -14.56 10.98
CA ASP A 291 23.02 -13.71 10.32
C ASP A 291 22.39 -12.37 9.87
N HIS A 292 21.17 -12.39 9.31
CA HIS A 292 20.48 -11.18 8.82
C HIS A 292 18.96 -11.23 9.04
N ASN A 293 18.37 -10.08 9.37
CA ASN A 293 16.93 -9.89 9.59
C ASN A 293 16.36 -8.95 8.54
N PHE A 294 15.24 -9.32 7.94
CA PHE A 294 14.51 -8.54 6.94
C PHE A 294 13.11 -8.19 7.49
N ILE A 295 12.89 -6.94 7.87
CA ILE A 295 11.71 -6.54 8.65
C ILE A 295 10.91 -5.43 7.97
N THR A 296 9.58 -5.50 8.05
CA THR A 296 8.68 -4.50 7.44
C THR A 296 8.56 -3.22 8.27
N THR A 297 9.02 -3.24 9.52
CA THR A 297 9.16 -2.03 10.34
C THR A 297 10.58 -1.50 10.21
N HIS A 298 10.76 -0.23 9.83
CA HIS A 298 12.09 0.30 9.56
C HIS A 298 13.00 0.24 10.82
N PRO A 299 14.25 -0.27 10.74
CA PRO A 299 15.12 -0.42 11.91
C PRO A 299 15.39 0.88 12.67
N SER A 300 15.33 2.05 12.00
CA SER A 300 15.56 3.35 12.64
C SER A 300 14.60 3.62 13.80
N VAL A 301 13.36 3.14 13.74
CA VAL A 301 12.34 3.38 14.79
C VAL A 301 12.36 2.35 15.92
N LEU A 302 13.18 1.28 15.82
CA LEU A 302 13.17 0.17 16.77
C LEU A 302 14.22 0.35 17.87
N ASN A 303 13.78 0.86 19.02
CA ASN A 303 14.66 1.15 20.16
C ASN A 303 15.12 -0.08 20.96
N PHE A 304 14.42 -1.22 20.83
CA PHE A 304 14.80 -2.46 21.51
C PHE A 304 15.95 -3.20 20.81
N ILE A 305 16.31 -2.79 19.59
CA ILE A 305 17.41 -3.37 18.80
C ILE A 305 18.67 -2.55 19.07
N LYS A 306 19.67 -3.16 19.71
CA LYS A 306 20.93 -2.51 20.05
C LYS A 306 21.90 -2.40 18.87
N ASN A 307 22.03 -3.47 18.08
CA ASN A 307 22.84 -3.49 16.86
C ASN A 307 21.91 -3.55 15.64
N LYS A 308 21.85 -2.45 14.88
CA LYS A 308 20.98 -2.30 13.72
C LYS A 308 21.59 -2.82 12.41
N ASP A 309 22.89 -3.15 12.39
CA ASP A 309 23.62 -3.55 11.17
C ASP A 309 23.09 -4.85 10.56
N ASN A 310 22.53 -5.73 11.40
CA ASN A 310 21.96 -7.02 10.98
C ASN A 310 20.44 -6.94 10.70
N TYR A 311 19.87 -5.73 10.61
CA TYR A 311 18.45 -5.51 10.36
C TYR A 311 18.25 -4.63 9.15
N HIS A 312 17.50 -5.16 8.18
CA HIS A 312 17.26 -4.56 6.87
C HIS A 312 15.77 -4.34 6.69
N TYR A 313 15.41 -3.19 6.13
CA TYR A 313 14.03 -2.93 5.78
C TYR A 313 13.61 -3.83 4.60
N LEU A 314 12.48 -4.52 4.75
CA LEU A 314 11.85 -5.34 3.72
C LEU A 314 10.53 -4.70 3.31
N PRO A 315 10.42 -4.10 2.11
CA PRO A 315 9.11 -3.73 1.58
C PRO A 315 8.27 -4.99 1.36
N ILE A 316 6.95 -4.87 1.49
CA ILE A 316 6.03 -5.98 1.19
C ILE A 316 6.23 -6.39 -0.28
N PRO A 317 6.65 -7.65 -0.55
CA PRO A 317 6.96 -8.04 -1.91
C PRO A 317 5.69 -8.13 -2.75
N VAL A 318 5.87 -7.83 -4.03
CA VAL A 318 4.89 -8.05 -5.09
C VAL A 318 5.47 -9.06 -6.09
N ASP A 319 4.60 -9.80 -6.74
CA ASP A 319 4.93 -10.79 -7.75
C ASP A 319 4.07 -10.56 -8.98
N LYS A 320 4.71 -10.33 -10.13
CA LYS A 320 4.04 -10.11 -11.42
C LYS A 320 3.09 -11.24 -11.85
N ASN A 321 3.26 -12.45 -11.30
CA ASN A 321 2.37 -13.58 -11.58
C ASN A 321 1.10 -13.56 -10.70
N ILE A 322 1.09 -12.76 -9.64
CA ILE A 322 0.02 -12.67 -8.63
C ILE A 322 -0.68 -11.31 -8.77
N GLU A 323 0.05 -10.21 -8.63
CA GLU A 323 -0.46 -8.85 -8.77
C GLU A 323 -0.52 -8.44 -10.25
N LYS A 324 -1.74 -8.32 -10.80
CA LYS A 324 -1.98 -7.94 -12.22
C LYS A 324 -2.66 -6.58 -12.39
N LEU A 325 -3.03 -5.91 -11.29
CA LEU A 325 -3.75 -4.65 -11.35
C LEU A 325 -2.81 -3.52 -11.79
N SER A 326 -3.05 -2.98 -12.99
CA SER A 326 -2.39 -1.76 -13.45
C SER A 326 -3.10 -0.55 -12.88
N VAL A 327 -2.74 -0.17 -11.64
CA VAL A 327 -3.38 0.93 -10.90
C VAL A 327 -3.32 2.27 -11.67
N TYR A 328 -2.35 2.44 -12.57
CA TYR A 328 -2.18 3.62 -13.42
C TYR A 328 -3.12 3.69 -14.63
N ASN A 329 -3.82 2.60 -14.98
CA ASN A 329 -4.74 2.54 -16.13
C ASN A 329 -6.21 2.84 -15.77
N ASN A 330 -6.51 3.17 -14.51
CA ASN A 330 -7.88 3.37 -14.01
C ASN A 330 -8.25 4.83 -13.82
#